data_AF-A0A832LRS7-F1
#
_entry.id   AF-A0A832LRS7-F1
#
_cell.length_a   1.000
_cell.length_b   1.000
_cell.length_c   1.000
_cell.angle_alpha   90.00
_cell.angle_beta   90.00
_cell.angle_gamma   90.00
#
_symmetry.space_group_name_H-M   'P 1'
#
loop_
_entity.id
_entity.type
_entity.pdbx_description
1 polymer ?
#
loop_
_entity_poly.entity_id
_entity_poly.type
_entity_poly.pdbx_seq_one_letter_code
_entity_poly.pdbx_strand_id
1 'polypeptide(L)'
;MRFVLLALQCVYVVSLCVAGNATGRSRRNDTLEVVKSPVVVEGQPVLVRQVLPSIDGVRILASKKGEVLRVSPADANVAFNNTRQTFGRVAGVMVWENDGSGVQAGVAVRGLSPNRSWEFNTRLDGADIAADIAGYPEAYFTPAFESLDRIEIIRGAASL
;
A
#
# COMPACT_ATOMS: atom_id res chain seq x y z
N MET A 1 47.06 41.74 2.45
CA MET A 1 47.87 40.50 2.40
C MET A 1 47.28 39.30 3.15
N ARG A 2 46.41 39.46 4.17
CA ARG A 2 45.78 38.34 4.91
C ARG A 2 44.74 37.50 4.13
N PHE A 3 44.06 38.07 3.15
CA PHE A 3 43.03 37.36 2.35
C PHE A 3 43.61 36.30 1.39
N VAL A 4 44.82 36.51 0.87
CA VAL A 4 45.46 35.55 -0.07
C VAL A 4 45.95 34.30 0.67
N LEU A 5 46.37 34.43 1.92
CA LEU A 5 46.82 33.31 2.77
C LEU A 5 45.67 32.36 3.17
N LEU A 6 44.45 32.89 3.40
CA LEU A 6 43.26 32.10 3.69
C LEU A 6 42.75 31.30 2.48
N ALA A 7 42.86 31.87 1.28
CA ALA A 7 42.53 31.18 0.04
C ALA A 7 43.50 30.02 -0.25
N LEU A 8 44.80 30.20 0.04
CA LEU A 8 45.81 29.14 -0.15
C LEU A 8 45.62 27.96 0.81
N GLN A 9 45.21 28.22 2.06
CA GLN A 9 44.89 27.17 3.03
C GLN A 9 43.65 26.35 2.64
N CYS A 10 42.61 26.99 2.06
CA CYS A 10 41.43 26.27 1.61
C CYS A 10 41.73 25.32 0.44
N VAL A 11 42.58 25.73 -0.51
CA VAL A 11 42.98 24.88 -1.65
C VAL A 11 43.81 23.68 -1.17
N TYR A 12 44.67 23.87 -0.17
CA TYR A 12 45.50 22.79 0.36
C TYR A 12 44.70 21.71 1.09
N VAL A 13 43.64 22.08 1.83
CA VAL A 13 42.77 21.13 2.55
C VAL A 13 41.90 20.30 1.58
N VAL A 14 41.42 20.91 0.48
CA VAL A 14 40.64 20.20 -0.54
C VAL A 14 41.52 19.17 -1.28
N SER A 15 42.79 19.48 -1.53
CA SER A 15 43.70 18.54 -2.19
C SER A 15 44.08 17.33 -1.32
N LEU A 16 44.12 17.48 0.01
CA LEU A 16 44.34 16.34 0.93
C LEU A 16 43.12 15.41 1.03
N CYS A 17 41.90 15.93 0.87
CA CYS A 17 40.69 15.10 0.91
C CYS A 17 40.56 14.19 -0.32
N VAL A 18 41.09 14.59 -1.49
CA VAL A 18 41.00 13.79 -2.73
C VAL A 18 41.98 12.60 -2.73
N ALA A 19 43.06 12.65 -1.94
CA ALA A 19 44.07 11.59 -1.88
C ALA A 19 43.73 10.42 -0.93
N GLY A 20 42.62 10.49 -0.18
CA GLY A 20 42.31 9.54 0.90
C GLY A 20 41.61 8.23 0.51
N ASN A 21 41.17 8.04 -0.75
CA ASN A 21 40.41 6.85 -1.17
C ASN A 21 41.27 5.78 -1.85
N ALA A 22 42.35 5.34 -1.20
CA ALA A 22 43.13 4.19 -1.65
C ALA A 22 43.27 3.15 -0.52
N THR A 23 42.15 2.55 -0.12
CA THR A 23 42.17 1.32 0.69
C THR A 23 42.43 0.12 -0.22
N GLY A 24 43.68 -0.36 -0.20
CA GLY A 24 44.07 -1.60 -0.86
C GLY A 24 43.28 -2.79 -0.33
N ARG A 25 42.55 -3.47 -1.21
CA ARG A 25 41.92 -4.76 -0.92
C ARG A 25 42.78 -5.87 -1.51
N SER A 26 43.39 -6.65 -0.62
CA SER A 26 44.10 -7.90 -0.90
C SER A 26 43.26 -8.80 -1.83
N ARG A 27 43.78 -9.07 -3.04
CA ARG A 27 43.19 -10.04 -3.98
C ARG A 27 43.45 -11.45 -3.44
N ARG A 28 42.43 -12.07 -2.83
CA ARG A 28 42.36 -13.53 -2.71
C ARG A 28 41.68 -14.06 -3.97
N ASN A 29 42.31 -15.02 -4.62
CA ASN A 29 41.82 -15.64 -5.84
C ASN A 29 40.60 -16.49 -5.50
N ASP A 30 39.42 -16.03 -5.89
CA ASP A 30 38.15 -16.73 -5.72
C ASP A 30 37.64 -17.12 -7.11
N THR A 31 37.39 -18.41 -7.35
CA THR A 31 37.14 -19.02 -8.67
C THR A 31 35.69 -18.86 -9.14
N LEU A 32 34.90 -18.03 -8.48
CA LEU A 32 33.55 -17.70 -8.92
C LEU A 32 33.63 -16.47 -9.82
N GLU A 33 33.22 -16.62 -11.08
CA GLU A 33 32.91 -15.46 -11.91
C GLU A 33 31.73 -14.74 -11.25
N VAL A 34 32.04 -13.69 -10.48
CA VAL A 34 31.03 -12.78 -9.96
C VAL A 34 30.46 -12.08 -11.19
N VAL A 35 29.35 -12.61 -11.69
CA VAL A 35 28.51 -11.94 -12.68
C VAL A 35 28.03 -10.65 -12.03
N LYS A 36 28.80 -9.57 -12.22
CA LYS A 36 28.46 -8.20 -11.86
C LYS A 36 27.45 -7.62 -12.86
N SER A 37 26.49 -8.40 -13.33
CA SER A 37 25.32 -7.79 -13.94
C SER A 37 24.58 -7.08 -12.81
N PRO A 38 24.33 -5.77 -12.89
CA PRO A 38 23.33 -5.19 -12.01
C PRO A 38 22.03 -5.92 -12.33
N VAL A 39 21.57 -6.79 -11.41
CA VAL A 39 20.18 -7.22 -11.42
C VAL A 39 19.41 -5.97 -11.08
N VAL A 40 18.95 -5.26 -12.10
CA VAL A 40 18.02 -4.16 -11.94
C VAL A 40 16.71 -4.83 -11.56
N VAL A 41 16.52 -5.01 -10.25
CA VAL A 41 15.21 -5.31 -9.70
C VAL A 41 14.41 -4.03 -9.90
N GLU A 42 13.76 -3.90 -11.05
CA GLU A 42 12.66 -2.96 -11.22
C GLU A 42 11.49 -3.47 -10.37
N GLY A 43 11.65 -3.39 -9.06
CA GLY A 43 10.54 -3.47 -8.13
C GLY A 43 9.68 -2.27 -8.42
N GLN A 44 8.68 -2.42 -9.30
CA GLN A 44 7.59 -1.47 -9.39
C GLN A 44 7.05 -1.36 -7.96
N PRO A 45 7.17 -0.20 -7.28
CA PRO A 45 6.51 -0.04 -6.01
C PRO A 45 5.04 -0.24 -6.33
N VAL A 46 4.46 -1.34 -5.84
CA VAL A 46 3.02 -1.55 -5.97
C VAL A 46 2.43 -0.35 -5.27
N LEU A 47 1.88 0.59 -6.05
CA LEU A 47 1.19 1.75 -5.49
C LEU A 47 0.00 1.16 -4.76
N VAL A 48 0.19 0.90 -3.47
CA VAL A 48 -0.81 0.33 -2.56
C VAL A 48 -2.09 1.18 -2.55
N ARG A 49 -1.96 2.44 -2.94
CA ARG A 49 -3.01 3.42 -3.03
C ARG A 49 -3.06 4.04 -4.42
N GLN A 50 -4.05 3.63 -5.20
CA GLN A 50 -4.46 4.34 -6.41
C GLN A 50 -5.72 5.16 -6.09
N VAL A 51 -5.79 6.39 -6.62
CA VAL A 51 -6.97 7.25 -6.48
C VAL A 51 -7.91 6.97 -7.64
N LEU A 52 -9.20 6.79 -7.36
CA LEU A 52 -10.22 6.59 -8.40
C LEU A 52 -10.39 7.86 -9.25
N PRO A 53 -10.69 7.73 -10.56
CA PRO A 53 -11.00 8.87 -11.40
C PRO A 53 -12.25 9.59 -10.90
N SER A 54 -12.37 10.89 -11.19
CA SER A 54 -13.50 11.72 -10.73
C SER A 54 -14.85 11.25 -11.28
N ILE A 55 -14.86 10.58 -12.42
CA ILE A 55 -16.04 10.01 -13.07
C ILE A 55 -15.64 8.60 -13.54
N ASP A 56 -16.43 7.60 -13.17
CA ASP A 56 -16.25 6.19 -13.55
C ASP A 56 -17.58 5.63 -14.06
N GLY A 57 -17.77 5.66 -15.39
CA GLY A 57 -19.05 5.33 -16.02
C GLY A 57 -20.20 6.20 -15.51
N VAL A 58 -21.09 5.61 -14.71
CA VAL A 58 -22.23 6.31 -14.08
C VAL A 58 -21.94 6.80 -12.65
N ARG A 59 -20.76 6.48 -12.10
CA ARG A 59 -20.37 6.83 -10.73
C ARG A 59 -19.67 8.18 -10.72
N ILE A 60 -20.17 9.11 -9.90
CA ILE A 60 -19.54 10.43 -9.71
C ILE A 60 -18.75 10.41 -8.39
N LEU A 61 -17.42 10.48 -8.51
CA LEU A 61 -16.47 10.35 -7.40
C LEU A 61 -15.68 11.65 -7.13
N ALA A 62 -15.94 12.72 -7.88
CA ALA A 62 -15.22 14.00 -7.83
C ALA A 62 -15.10 14.63 -6.42
N SER A 63 -16.02 14.33 -5.51
CA SER A 63 -16.02 14.84 -4.12
C SER A 63 -15.81 13.76 -3.05
N LYS A 64 -15.57 12.51 -3.46
CA LYS A 64 -15.43 11.37 -2.54
C LYS A 64 -13.97 10.95 -2.47
N LYS A 65 -13.50 10.56 -1.29
CA LYS A 65 -12.13 10.06 -1.11
C LYS A 65 -12.11 8.55 -1.38
N GLY A 66 -11.76 8.17 -2.60
CA GLY A 66 -11.56 6.78 -3.02
C GLY A 66 -10.12 6.31 -2.85
N GLU A 67 -9.95 5.06 -2.43
CA GLU A 67 -8.68 4.33 -2.51
C GLU A 67 -8.93 2.96 -3.15
N VAL A 68 -8.04 2.55 -4.05
CA VAL A 68 -8.08 1.23 -4.71
C VAL A 68 -6.92 0.39 -4.20
N LEU A 69 -7.24 -0.82 -3.77
CA LEU A 69 -6.31 -1.85 -3.33
C LEU A 69 -6.35 -2.98 -4.35
N ARG A 70 -5.21 -3.28 -4.98
CA ARG A 70 -5.09 -4.49 -5.80
C ARG A 70 -4.80 -5.68 -4.91
N VAL A 71 -5.57 -6.75 -5.07
CA VAL A 71 -5.40 -7.97 -4.29
C VAL A 71 -4.42 -8.85 -5.05
N SER A 72 -3.15 -8.85 -4.63
CA SER A 72 -2.13 -9.73 -5.19
C SER A 72 -1.86 -10.91 -4.23
N PRO A 73 -1.69 -12.14 -4.72
CA PRO A 73 -1.36 -13.30 -3.88
C PRO A 73 -0.06 -13.13 -3.08
N ALA A 74 0.85 -12.24 -3.52
CA ALA A 74 2.11 -11.96 -2.85
C ALA A 74 1.94 -11.15 -1.54
N ASP A 75 0.77 -10.57 -1.33
CA ASP A 75 0.59 -9.38 -0.49
C ASP A 75 -0.36 -9.59 0.69
N ALA A 76 -1.23 -10.60 0.63
CA ALA A 76 -2.21 -10.92 1.65
C ALA A 76 -2.43 -12.44 1.71
N ASN A 77 -2.75 -12.97 2.90
CA ASN A 77 -3.19 -14.35 3.03
C ASN A 77 -4.61 -14.51 2.46
N VAL A 78 -4.69 -14.70 1.14
CA VAL A 78 -5.94 -14.89 0.39
C VAL A 78 -6.69 -16.17 0.79
N ALA A 79 -5.97 -17.20 1.25
CA ALA A 79 -6.57 -18.48 1.64
C ALA A 79 -7.44 -18.38 2.90
N PHE A 80 -7.11 -17.44 3.81
CA PHE A 80 -7.84 -17.24 5.06
C PHE A 80 -8.62 -15.92 5.11
N ASN A 81 -8.75 -15.20 3.99
CA ASN A 81 -9.46 -13.92 3.90
C ASN A 81 -9.10 -12.95 5.04
N ASN A 82 -7.82 -12.80 5.36
CA ASN A 82 -7.42 -11.95 6.47
C ASN A 82 -7.69 -10.47 6.17
N THR A 83 -8.66 -9.90 6.86
CA THR A 83 -9.13 -8.53 6.66
C THR A 83 -8.15 -7.50 7.20
N ARG A 84 -7.46 -7.78 8.32
CA ARG A 84 -6.48 -6.84 8.90
C ARG A 84 -5.28 -6.61 7.98
N GLN A 85 -4.76 -7.65 7.35
CA GLN A 85 -3.63 -7.55 6.42
C GLN A 85 -4.03 -6.78 5.15
N THR A 86 -5.22 -7.08 4.63
CA THR A 86 -5.72 -6.47 3.39
C THR A 86 -6.05 -4.99 3.59
N PHE A 87 -6.85 -4.66 4.62
CA PHE A 87 -7.31 -3.30 4.89
C PHE A 87 -6.34 -2.44 5.69
N GLY A 88 -5.33 -3.02 6.36
CA GLY A 88 -4.29 -2.28 7.09
C GLY A 88 -3.44 -1.37 6.19
N ARG A 89 -3.49 -1.61 4.88
CA ARG A 89 -2.89 -0.78 3.83
C ARG A 89 -3.61 0.56 3.61
N VAL A 90 -4.87 0.66 4.05
CA VAL A 90 -5.73 1.84 3.87
C VAL A 90 -5.66 2.71 5.11
N ALA A 91 -5.20 3.94 4.94
CA ALA A 91 -5.13 4.88 6.04
C ALA A 91 -6.53 5.29 6.52
N GLY A 92 -6.80 5.20 7.83
CA GLY A 92 -8.06 5.63 8.43
C GLY A 92 -9.22 4.64 8.31
N VAL A 93 -8.91 3.37 7.97
CA VAL A 93 -9.82 2.23 8.12
C VAL A 93 -9.58 1.56 9.47
N MET A 94 -10.67 1.24 10.16
CA MET A 94 -10.69 0.47 11.39
C MET A 94 -11.20 -0.93 11.08
N VAL A 95 -10.48 -1.96 11.52
CA VAL A 95 -10.82 -3.36 11.26
C VAL A 95 -11.01 -4.11 12.57
N TRP A 96 -12.16 -4.76 12.70
CA TRP A 96 -12.42 -5.74 13.76
C TRP A 96 -12.48 -7.14 13.17
N GLU A 97 -11.48 -7.95 13.52
CA GLU A 97 -11.51 -9.39 13.28
C GLU A 97 -12.35 -10.04 14.38
N ASN A 98 -13.67 -10.07 14.19
CA ASN A 98 -14.60 -10.71 15.13
C ASN A 98 -14.98 -12.14 14.71
N ASP A 99 -14.74 -12.50 13.45
CA ASP A 99 -15.13 -13.80 12.92
C ASP A 99 -13.89 -14.67 12.68
N GLY A 100 -13.67 -15.64 13.57
CA GLY A 100 -12.58 -16.61 13.45
C GLY A 100 -12.71 -17.52 12.21
N SER A 101 -13.88 -17.50 11.56
CA SER A 101 -14.16 -18.24 10.32
C SER A 101 -13.89 -17.44 9.04
N GLY A 102 -13.59 -16.14 9.14
CA GLY A 102 -13.34 -15.28 7.97
C GLY A 102 -14.57 -15.03 7.08
N VAL A 103 -15.77 -15.33 7.57
CA VAL A 103 -17.03 -15.20 6.80
C VAL A 103 -17.44 -13.75 6.58
N GLN A 104 -17.08 -12.85 7.52
CA GLN A 104 -17.45 -11.44 7.47
C GLN A 104 -16.29 -10.49 7.75
N ALA A 105 -16.13 -9.49 6.87
CA ALA A 105 -15.26 -8.37 7.11
C ALA A 105 -15.92 -7.31 7.98
N GLY A 106 -15.32 -7.01 9.14
CA GLY A 106 -15.71 -5.89 10.01
C GLY A 106 -14.86 -4.67 9.72
N VAL A 107 -15.33 -3.78 8.85
CA VAL A 107 -14.59 -2.61 8.36
C VAL A 107 -15.40 -1.34 8.62
N ALA A 108 -14.74 -0.33 9.20
CA ALA A 108 -15.32 0.99 9.38
C ALA A 108 -14.31 2.10 9.09
N VAL A 109 -14.81 3.33 8.96
CA VAL A 109 -14.01 4.54 8.70
C VAL A 109 -14.55 5.67 9.55
N ARG A 110 -13.75 6.73 9.74
CA ARG A 110 -14.18 7.97 10.43
C ARG A 110 -14.70 7.75 11.87
N GLY A 111 -14.25 6.68 12.53
CA GLY A 111 -14.68 6.37 13.90
C GLY A 111 -16.06 5.73 14.00
N LEU A 112 -16.65 5.28 12.88
CA LEU A 112 -17.83 4.42 12.89
C LEU A 112 -17.49 3.03 13.46
N SER A 113 -18.52 2.27 13.84
CA SER A 113 -18.31 0.98 14.50
C SER A 113 -17.98 -0.10 13.45
N PRO A 114 -16.82 -0.78 13.51
CA PRO A 114 -16.47 -1.84 12.57
C PRO A 114 -17.28 -3.13 12.76
N ASN A 115 -18.35 -3.10 13.57
CA ASN A 115 -19.17 -4.26 13.84
C ASN A 115 -19.88 -4.74 12.56
N ARG A 116 -19.33 -5.80 11.95
CA ARG A 116 -19.86 -6.45 10.73
C ARG A 116 -20.15 -5.48 9.58
N SER A 117 -19.42 -4.36 9.52
CA SER A 117 -19.59 -3.33 8.49
C SER A 117 -21.02 -2.77 8.39
N TRP A 118 -21.76 -2.66 9.51
CA TRP A 118 -23.17 -2.24 9.50
C TRP A 118 -23.42 -0.80 9.00
N GLU A 119 -22.44 0.10 9.08
CA GLU A 119 -22.52 1.44 8.47
C GLU A 119 -21.80 1.53 7.10
N PHE A 120 -21.34 0.39 6.57
CA PHE A 120 -20.70 0.29 5.26
C PHE A 120 -21.59 -0.43 4.28
N ASN A 121 -21.73 0.16 3.10
CA ASN A 121 -22.29 -0.55 1.97
C ASN A 121 -21.17 -1.40 1.32
N THR A 122 -21.43 -2.68 1.11
CA THR A 122 -20.52 -3.60 0.43
C THR A 122 -21.09 -3.97 -0.94
N ARG A 123 -20.23 -3.95 -1.97
CA ARG A 123 -20.60 -4.25 -3.35
C ARG A 123 -19.62 -5.22 -3.99
N LEU A 124 -20.13 -6.04 -4.89
CA LEU A 124 -19.34 -6.90 -5.78
C LEU A 124 -19.69 -6.52 -7.22
N ASP A 125 -18.67 -6.21 -8.02
CA ASP A 125 -18.82 -5.81 -9.43
C ASP A 125 -19.83 -4.69 -9.69
N GLY A 126 -19.99 -3.79 -8.71
CA GLY A 126 -20.93 -2.67 -8.77
C GLY A 126 -22.35 -2.97 -8.32
N ALA A 127 -22.68 -4.24 -8.02
CA ALA A 127 -23.96 -4.63 -7.43
C ALA A 127 -23.87 -4.72 -5.90
N ASP A 128 -24.94 -4.30 -5.22
CA ASP A 128 -25.09 -4.49 -3.78
C ASP A 128 -25.19 -5.99 -3.45
N ILE A 129 -24.29 -6.49 -2.61
CA ILE A 129 -24.37 -7.86 -2.08
C ILE A 129 -25.28 -7.94 -0.85
N ALA A 130 -25.60 -6.78 -0.27
CA ALA A 130 -26.54 -6.64 0.82
C ALA A 130 -27.97 -6.46 0.27
N ALA A 131 -28.86 -7.40 0.58
CA ALA A 131 -30.29 -7.29 0.22
C ALA A 131 -31.00 -6.13 0.95
N ASP A 132 -30.50 -5.77 2.14
CA ASP A 132 -30.93 -4.63 2.94
C ASP A 132 -29.67 -3.96 3.52
N ILE A 133 -29.41 -2.73 3.09
CA ILE A 133 -28.17 -2.01 3.38
C ILE A 133 -28.01 -1.68 4.88
N ALA A 134 -29.11 -1.65 5.66
CA ALA A 134 -29.05 -1.26 7.07
C ALA A 134 -29.64 -2.29 8.04
N GLY A 135 -30.44 -3.25 7.56
CA GLY A 135 -31.18 -4.17 8.44
C GLY A 135 -30.39 -5.37 8.97
N TYR A 136 -29.68 -6.08 8.09
CA TYR A 136 -29.02 -7.35 8.43
C TYR A 136 -27.63 -7.51 7.81
N PRO A 137 -26.68 -6.59 8.08
CA PRO A 137 -25.33 -6.64 7.55
C PRO A 137 -24.59 -7.93 7.92
N GLU A 138 -24.93 -8.52 9.07
CA GLU A 138 -24.42 -9.80 9.54
C GLU A 138 -24.86 -11.02 8.74
N ALA A 139 -25.89 -10.90 7.90
CA ALA A 139 -26.35 -11.98 7.06
C ALA A 139 -25.61 -12.03 5.71
N TYR A 140 -24.80 -11.01 5.40
CA TYR A 140 -24.13 -10.92 4.10
C TYR A 140 -22.76 -11.59 4.13
N PHE A 141 -22.42 -12.19 2.99
CA PHE A 141 -21.14 -12.86 2.82
C PHE A 141 -20.08 -11.84 2.39
N THR A 142 -18.83 -12.07 2.79
CA THR A 142 -17.69 -11.41 2.16
C THR A 142 -17.18 -12.31 1.04
N PRO A 143 -17.03 -11.81 -0.20
CA PRO A 143 -16.43 -12.61 -1.26
C PRO A 143 -15.00 -13.01 -0.85
N ALA A 144 -14.59 -14.21 -1.27
CA ALA A 144 -13.23 -14.66 -1.02
C ALA A 144 -12.23 -13.73 -1.72
N PHE A 145 -11.20 -13.29 -1.01
CA PHE A 145 -10.20 -12.35 -1.53
C PHE A 145 -9.42 -12.91 -2.72
N GLU A 146 -9.32 -14.24 -2.82
CA GLU A 146 -8.75 -14.90 -4.02
C GLU A 146 -9.54 -14.60 -5.30
N SER A 147 -10.86 -14.39 -5.19
CA SER A 147 -11.72 -14.08 -6.35
C SER A 147 -11.73 -12.60 -6.74
N LEU A 148 -11.11 -11.73 -5.94
CA LEU A 148 -11.13 -10.28 -6.14
C LEU A 148 -9.87 -9.83 -6.88
N ASP A 149 -10.03 -9.02 -7.93
CA ASP A 149 -8.91 -8.32 -8.59
C ASP A 149 -8.50 -7.07 -7.80
N ARG A 150 -9.50 -6.29 -7.37
CA ARG A 150 -9.30 -5.06 -6.62
C ARG A 150 -10.43 -4.80 -5.64
N ILE A 151 -10.10 -4.11 -4.55
CA ILE A 151 -11.04 -3.61 -3.55
C ILE A 151 -11.02 -2.09 -3.61
N GLU A 152 -12.21 -1.51 -3.76
CA GLU A 152 -12.39 -0.06 -3.83
C GLU A 152 -13.06 0.42 -2.53
N ILE A 153 -12.39 1.32 -1.82
CA ILE A 153 -12.94 1.93 -0.60
C ILE A 153 -13.22 3.39 -0.88
N ILE A 154 -14.50 3.74 -0.90
CA ILE A 154 -14.95 5.11 -1.14
C ILE A 154 -15.50 5.68 0.17
N ARG A 155 -14.97 6.83 0.58
CA ARG A 155 -15.35 7.51 1.80
C ARG A 155 -15.94 8.87 1.46
N GLY A 156 -17.18 9.12 1.85
CA GLY A 156 -17.93 10.33 1.50
C GLY A 156 -19.36 10.26 2.02
N ALA A 157 -20.04 11.40 2.13
CA ALA A 157 -21.49 11.39 2.33
C ALA A 157 -22.15 10.83 1.06
N ALA A 158 -23.09 9.90 1.22
CA ALA A 158 -23.79 9.23 0.12
C ALA A 158 -22.85 8.53 -0.89
N SER A 159 -22.01 7.60 -0.45
CA SER A 159 -21.18 6.74 -1.32
C SER A 159 -21.98 5.66 -2.08
N LEU A 160 -23.22 5.99 -2.49
CA LEU A 160 -23.95 5.25 -3.49
C LEU A 160 -23.17 5.27 -4.81
#